data_AF-A0A0C3PAT5-F1
#
_entry.id   AF-A0A0C3PAT5-F1
#
_cell.length_a   1.000
_cell.length_b   1.000
_cell.length_c   1.000
_cell.angle_alpha   90.00
_cell.angle_beta   90.00
_cell.angle_gamma   90.00
#
_symmetry.space_group_name_H-M   'P 1'
#
loop_
_entity.id
_entity.type
_entity.pdbx_description
1 polymer ?
#
loop_
_entity_poly.entity_id
_entity_poly.type
_entity_poly.pdbx_seq_one_letter_code
_entity_poly.pdbx_strand_id
1 'polypeptide(L)' 'CVTGLSSWHVAERFQHSPGTITRYFKTMLTFFSGGQFYASQVQFPTNNTPISTMITSDP' A
#
# COMPACT_ATOMS: atom_id res chain seq x y z
N CYS A 1 10.27 0.66 -2.00
CA CYS A 1 8.90 0.91 -2.47
C CYS A 1 9.00 1.58 -3.83
N VAL A 2 8.87 0.81 -4.91
CA VAL A 2 8.84 1.34 -6.28
C VAL A 2 7.38 1.50 -6.64
N THR A 3 6.75 2.58 -6.19
CA THR A 3 5.60 3.11 -6.92
C THR A 3 6.16 3.54 -8.27
N GLY A 4 5.69 3.00 -9.40
CA GLY A 4 6.36 3.13 -10.71
C GLY A 4 6.64 4.55 -11.26
N LEU A 5 6.42 5.60 -10.46
CA LEU A 5 6.72 7.00 -10.75
C LEU A 5 7.88 7.50 -9.88
N SER A 6 8.78 8.30 -10.47
CA SER A 6 9.85 8.97 -9.72
C SER A 6 9.28 10.06 -8.80
N SER A 7 10.01 10.38 -7.73
CA SER A 7 9.65 11.47 -6.80
C SER A 7 9.48 12.82 -7.51
N TRP A 8 10.18 13.04 -8.62
CA TRP A 8 10.01 14.21 -9.48
C TRP A 8 8.64 14.30 -10.14
N HIS A 9 8.17 13.22 -10.77
CA HIS A 9 6.85 13.22 -11.41
C HIS A 9 5.72 13.35 -10.38
N VAL A 10 5.91 12.76 -9.21
CA VAL A 10 4.96 12.91 -8.11
C VAL A 10 4.98 14.34 -7.58
N ALA A 11 6.17 14.92 -7.36
CA ALA A 11 6.32 16.32 -6.95
C ALA A 11 5.63 17.30 -7.90
N GLU A 12 5.76 17.09 -9.21
CA GLU A 12 5.09 17.89 -10.23
C GLU A 12 3.55 17.80 -10.12
N ARG A 13 2.99 16.60 -10.03
CA ARG A 13 1.52 16.42 -9.93
C ARG A 13 0.93 17.07 -8.68
N PHE A 14 1.67 16.99 -7.57
CA PHE A 14 1.24 17.52 -6.29
C PHE A 14 1.68 18.97 -6.06
N GLN A 15 2.40 19.59 -7.01
CA GLN A 15 2.90 20.97 -6.92
C GLN A 15 3.71 21.21 -5.62
N HIS A 16 4.54 20.23 -5.27
CA HIS A 16 5.36 20.25 -4.06
C HIS A 16 6.81 19.90 -4.38
N SER A 17 7.74 20.16 -3.46
CA SER A 17 9.14 19.78 -3.66
C SER A 17 9.32 18.25 -3.57
N PRO A 18 10.28 17.67 -4.30
CA PRO A 18 10.63 16.25 -4.17
C PRO A 18 10.97 15.83 -2.72
N GLY A 19 11.53 16.75 -1.93
CA GLY A 19 11.81 16.54 -0.51
C GLY A 19 10.54 16.37 0.32
N THR A 20 9.53 17.23 0.09
CA THR A 20 8.22 17.11 0.75
C THR A 20 7.54 15.79 0.40
N ILE A 21 7.51 15.43 -0.89
CA ILE A 21 6.96 14.15 -1.34
C ILE A 21 7.66 12.98 -0.64
N THR A 22 9.00 12.95 -0.69
CA THR A 22 9.78 11.87 -0.07
C THR A 22 9.52 11.75 1.43
N ARG A 23 9.38 12.87 2.14
CA ARG A 23 9.04 12.89 3.57
C ARG A 23 7.70 12.20 3.84
N TYR A 24 6.64 12.61 3.12
CA TYR A 24 5.32 12.05 3.32
C TYR A 24 5.24 10.57 2.91
N PHE A 25 5.91 10.17 1.83
CA PHE A 25 6.00 8.76 1.45
C PHE A 25 6.61 7.90 2.56
N LYS A 26 7.68 8.37 3.22
CA LYS A 26 8.29 7.66 4.37
C LYS A 26 7.33 7.58 5.56
N THR A 27 6.61 8.67 5.86
CA THR A 27 5.61 8.69 6.94
C THR A 27 4.48 7.70 6.66
N MET A 28 3.92 7.71 5.45
CA MET A 28 2.87 6.78 5.03
C MET A 28 3.36 5.34 5.10
N LEU A 29 4.56 5.04 4.59
CA LEU A 29 5.15 3.71 4.67
C LEU A 29 5.24 3.23 6.12
N THR A 30 5.75 4.07 7.02
CA THR A 30 5.87 3.74 8.46
C THR A 30 4.51 3.48 9.08
N PHE A 31 3.51 4.31 8.77
CA PHE A 31 2.15 4.14 9.25
C PHE A 31 1.53 2.82 8.78
N PHE A 32 1.61 2.52 7.49
CA PHE A 32 1.05 1.30 6.91
C PHE A 32 1.79 0.03 7.34
N SER A 33 3.09 0.14 7.63
CA SER A 33 3.87 -0.94 8.24
C SER A 33 3.66 -1.06 9.75
N GLY A 34 2.90 -0.15 10.37
CA GLY A 34 2.56 -0.22 11.78
C GLY A 34 1.67 -1.42 12.11
N GLY A 35 1.89 -2.03 13.28
CA GLY A 35 1.27 -3.30 13.66
C GLY A 35 -0.26 -3.29 13.63
N GLN A 36 -0.91 -2.21 14.06
CA GLN A 36 -2.39 -2.14 14.06
C GLN A 36 -2.97 -2.06 12.65
N PHE A 37 -2.39 -1.24 11.77
CA PHE A 37 -2.87 -1.12 10.40
C PHE A 37 -2.58 -2.40 9.62
N TYR A 38 -1.32 -2.85 9.62
CA TYR A 38 -0.89 -4.03 8.87
C TYR A 38 -1.68 -5.28 9.27
N ALA A 39 -1.82 -5.56 10.57
CA ALA A 39 -2.55 -6.75 11.03
C ALA A 39 -4.05 -6.69 10.72
N SER A 40 -4.65 -5.50 10.63
CA SER A 40 -6.07 -5.37 10.24
C SER A 40 -6.31 -5.68 8.77
N GLN A 41 -5.38 -5.30 7.90
CA GLN A 41 -5.54 -5.39 6.44
C GLN A 41 -4.95 -6.68 5.85
N VAL A 42 -3.86 -7.18 6.43
CA VAL A 42 -3.18 -8.39 5.97
C VAL A 42 -3.48 -9.52 6.94
N GLN A 43 -4.50 -10.30 6.63
CA GLN A 43 -4.86 -11.49 7.38
C GLN A 43 -4.69 -12.70 6.48
N PHE A 44 -4.02 -13.72 7.00
CA PHE A 44 -3.99 -15.01 6.31
C PHE A 44 -5.37 -15.65 6.38
N PRO A 45 -5.83 -16.27 5.28
CA PRO A 45 -7.01 -17.10 5.36
C PRO A 45 -6.80 -18.22 6.38
N THR A 46 -7.80 -18.45 7.21
CA THR A 46 -7.91 -19.56 8.14
C THR A 46 -8.91 -20.59 7.59
N ASN A 47 -9.06 -21.73 8.27
CA ASN A 47 -10.06 -22.75 7.88
C ASN A 47 -11.50 -22.21 7.85
N ASN A 48 -11.75 -21.06 8.48
CA ASN A 48 -13.08 -20.43 8.56
C ASN A 48 -13.29 -19.33 7.52
N THR A 49 -12.25 -18.88 6.82
CA THR A 49 -12.41 -17.90 5.72
C THR A 49 -12.83 -18.62 4.45
N PRO A 50 -14.01 -18.33 3.89
CA PRO A 50 -14.45 -18.94 2.65
C PRO A 50 -13.52 -18.54 1.50
N ILE A 51 -13.23 -19.49 0.61
CA ILE A 51 -12.49 -19.21 -0.62
C ILE A 51 -13.34 -18.24 -1.47
N SER A 52 -12.69 -17.18 -1.97
CA SER A 52 -13.35 -16.22 -2.85
C SER A 52 -13.97 -16.95 -4.05
N THR A 53 -15.23 -16.66 -4.34
CA THR A 53 -15.94 -17.25 -5.49
C THR A 53 -15.22 -17.01 -6.80
N MET A 54 -14.49 -15.89 -6.91
CA MET A 54 -13.70 -15.54 -8.09
C MET A 54 -12.53 -16.52 -8.35
N ILE A 55 -11.95 -17.10 -7.29
CA ILE A 55 -10.91 -18.15 -7.41
C ILE A 55 -11.56 -19.50 -7.74
N THR A 56 -12.72 -19.77 -7.14
CA THR A 56 -13.44 -21.04 -7.33
C THR A 56 -14.07 -21.17 -8.72
N SER A 57 -14.30 -20.05 -9.43
CA SER A 57 -14.97 -20.01 -10.73
C SER A 57 -14.02 -19.85 -11.93
N ASP A 58 -12.70 -19.88 -11.74
CA ASP A 58 -11.73 -19.90 -12.84
C ASP A 58 -11.62 -21.34 -13.40
N PRO A 59 -11.94 -21.58 -14.69
CA PRO A 59 -11.94 -22.92 -15.30
C PRO A 59 -10.55 -23.53 -15.51
#